data_AF-A0A1C5ZRU9-F1
#
_entry.id   AF-A0A1C5ZRU9-F1
#
_cell.length_a   1.000
_cell.length_b   1.000
_cell.length_c   1.000
_cell.angle_alpha   90.00
_cell.angle_beta   90.00
_cell.angle_gamma   90.00
#
_symmetry.space_group_name_H-M   'P 1'
#
loop_
_entity.id
_entity.type
_entity.pdbx_description
1 polymer ?
#
loop_
_entity_poly.entity_id
_entity_poly.type
_entity_poly.pdbx_seq_one_letter_code
_entity_poly.pdbx_strand_id
1 'polypeptide(L)'
;MEANGFEHTQYSGYESIHGMSYLQAYKVLEGLQKTYPWFKDCAQVATLTEIGKRHDVLEHLENGKDIEEPDASHAEPVRLKDEAHAMKESSKALETSRGAEALHQENER
;
A
#
# COMPACT_ATOMS: atom_id res chain seq x y z
N MET A 1 23.29 -11.16 5.40
CA MET A 1 22.26 -10.11 5.28
C MET A 1 22.88 -8.78 4.85
N GLU A 2 23.94 -8.31 5.50
CA GLU A 2 24.58 -7.01 5.22
C GLU A 2 25.03 -6.81 3.77
N ALA A 3 25.62 -7.83 3.16
CA ALA A 3 25.98 -7.82 1.74
C ALA A 3 24.77 -7.62 0.78
N ASN A 4 23.54 -7.76 1.29
CA ASN A 4 22.29 -7.60 0.54
C ASN A 4 21.53 -6.31 0.90
N GLY A 5 22.20 -5.31 1.50
CA GLY A 5 21.60 -4.00 1.78
C GLY A 5 20.72 -3.96 3.04
N PHE A 6 21.01 -4.84 4.00
CA PHE A 6 20.40 -4.81 5.33
C PHE A 6 21.42 -4.34 6.35
N GLU A 7 21.00 -3.59 7.35
CA GLU A 7 21.80 -3.32 8.55
C GLU A 7 21.38 -4.27 9.67
N HIS A 8 22.37 -4.72 10.44
CA HIS A 8 22.11 -5.48 11.65
C HIS A 8 21.55 -4.53 12.72
N THR A 9 20.48 -4.93 13.40
CA THR A 9 19.90 -4.16 14.49
C THR A 9 20.12 -4.87 15.83
N GLN A 10 19.06 -5.26 16.53
CA GLN A 10 19.17 -5.97 17.79
C GLN A 10 18.96 -7.47 17.58
N TYR A 11 19.76 -8.27 18.29
CA TYR A 11 19.70 -9.74 18.27
C TYR A 11 19.86 -10.33 16.86
N SER A 12 18.89 -11.09 16.38
CA SER A 12 18.84 -11.65 15.02
C SER A 12 18.06 -10.76 14.03
N GLY A 13 17.77 -9.51 14.42
CA GLY A 13 17.06 -8.52 13.61
C GLY A 13 17.94 -7.91 12.52
N TYR A 14 17.34 -7.70 11.36
CA TYR A 14 17.94 -7.01 10.23
C TYR A 14 16.90 -6.10 9.58
N GLU A 15 17.31 -4.88 9.25
CA GLU A 15 16.44 -3.89 8.61
C GLU A 15 17.03 -3.46 7.28
N SER A 16 16.20 -3.23 6.27
CA SER A 16 16.71 -2.73 5.00
C SER A 16 17.13 -1.27 5.13
N ILE A 17 18.33 -0.95 4.63
CA ILE A 17 18.89 0.42 4.68
C ILE A 17 18.03 1.39 3.85
N HIS A 18 17.42 0.88 2.79
CA HIS A 18 16.52 1.62 1.91
C HIS A 18 15.16 0.94 1.82
N GLY A 19 14.17 1.67 1.30
CA GLY A 19 12.87 1.11 0.98
C GLY A 19 13.01 -0.08 0.03
N MET A 20 12.44 -1.22 0.42
CA MET A 20 12.55 -2.48 -0.30
C MET A 20 11.16 -3.09 -0.47
N SER A 21 10.85 -3.58 -1.66
CA SER A 21 9.58 -4.31 -1.87
C SER A 21 9.68 -5.73 -1.30
N TYR A 22 8.53 -6.31 -0.94
CA TYR A 22 8.47 -7.71 -0.49
C TYR A 22 9.18 -8.66 -1.46
N LEU A 23 8.99 -8.47 -2.77
CA LEU A 23 9.60 -9.32 -3.79
C LEU A 23 11.13 -9.23 -3.79
N GLN A 24 11.70 -8.06 -3.50
CA GLN A 24 13.15 -7.90 -3.35
C GLN A 24 13.65 -8.61 -2.08
N ALA A 25 12.93 -8.47 -0.96
CA ALA A 25 13.29 -9.15 0.29
C ALA A 25 13.27 -10.68 0.13
N TYR A 26 12.23 -11.23 -0.51
CA TYR A 26 12.16 -12.67 -0.80
C TYR A 26 13.28 -13.16 -1.70
N LYS A 27 13.67 -12.39 -2.72
CA LYS A 27 14.83 -12.73 -3.57
C LYS A 27 16.12 -12.83 -2.76
N VAL A 28 16.31 -11.96 -1.77
CA VAL A 28 17.47 -12.04 -0.87
C VAL A 28 17.42 -13.32 -0.04
N LEU A 29 16.26 -13.64 0.56
CA LEU A 29 16.09 -14.87 1.35
C LEU A 29 16.30 -16.13 0.50
N GLU A 30 15.80 -16.17 -0.73
CA GLU A 30 16.07 -17.27 -1.68
C GLU A 30 17.55 -17.39 -2.01
N GLY A 31 18.24 -16.26 -2.21
CA GLY A 31 19.68 -16.24 -2.43
C GLY A 31 20.46 -16.80 -1.23
N LEU A 32 20.04 -16.45 -0.02
CA LEU A 32 20.61 -17.00 1.21
C LEU A 32 20.37 -18.50 1.34
N GLN A 33 19.15 -18.96 1.05
CA GLN A 33 18.83 -20.40 1.09
C GLN A 33 19.63 -21.20 0.05
N LYS A 34 19.89 -20.64 -1.14
CA LYS A 34 20.75 -21.27 -2.16
C LYS A 34 22.21 -21.35 -1.70
N THR A 35 22.68 -20.30 -1.04
CA THR A 35 24.08 -20.21 -0.56
C THR A 35 24.31 -21.06 0.69
N TYR A 36 23.31 -21.11 1.57
CA TYR A 36 23.33 -21.80 2.86
C TYR A 36 22.12 -22.74 2.99
N PRO A 37 22.17 -23.95 2.39
CA PRO A 37 21.02 -24.85 2.39
C PRO A 37 20.50 -25.23 3.79
N TRP A 38 21.37 -25.22 4.79
CA TRP A 38 21.05 -25.48 6.20
C TRP A 38 20.21 -24.38 6.85
N PHE A 39 20.09 -23.20 6.23
CA PHE A 39 19.42 -22.04 6.82
C PHE A 39 17.97 -22.34 7.23
N LYS A 40 17.16 -22.93 6.34
CA LYS A 40 15.78 -23.32 6.64
C LYS A 40 15.67 -24.37 7.75
N ASP A 41 16.66 -25.24 7.89
CA ASP A 41 16.60 -26.37 8.82
C ASP A 41 17.04 -25.94 10.24
N CYS A 42 17.85 -24.89 10.33
CA CYS A 42 18.30 -24.30 11.59
C CYS A 42 17.37 -23.20 12.12
N ALA A 43 16.66 -22.48 11.25
CA ALA A 43 15.77 -21.41 11.65
C ALA A 43 14.47 -21.97 12.25
N GLN A 44 14.20 -21.67 13.52
CA GLN A 44 12.92 -22.04 14.15
C GLN A 44 11.78 -21.14 13.69
N VAL A 45 12.06 -19.84 13.56
CA VAL A 45 11.11 -18.81 13.11
C VAL A 45 11.89 -17.77 12.30
N ALA A 46 11.31 -17.31 11.20
CA ALA A 46 11.78 -16.16 10.44
C ALA A 46 10.59 -15.30 10.06
N THR A 47 10.60 -14.04 10.47
CA THR A 47 9.54 -13.07 10.19
C THR A 47 10.08 -11.96 9.30
N LEU A 48 9.26 -11.53 8.34
CA LEU A 48 9.52 -10.36 7.52
C LEU A 48 8.44 -9.32 7.87
N THR A 49 8.87 -8.16 8.36
CA THR A 49 7.98 -7.09 8.79
C THR A 49 8.22 -5.86 7.92
N GLU A 50 7.15 -5.27 7.43
CA GLU A 50 7.21 -3.96 6.80
C GLU A 50 7.22 -2.88 7.88
N ILE A 51 8.33 -2.14 7.92
CA ILE A 51 8.49 -0.99 8.80
C ILE A 51 8.04 0.24 8.00
N GLY A 52 7.03 0.95 8.51
CA GLY A 52 6.54 2.19 7.94
C GLY A 52 7.49 3.36 8.17
N LYS A 53 6.96 4.53 8.53
CA LYS A 53 7.79 5.70 8.85
C LYS A 53 8.53 5.48 10.16
N ARG A 54 9.84 5.74 10.16
CA ARG A 54 10.64 5.84 11.38
C ARG A 54 10.55 7.27 11.91
N HIS A 55 10.42 7.40 13.22
CA HIS A 55 10.35 8.67 13.91
C HIS A 55 11.51 8.74 14.90
N ASP A 56 12.31 9.82 14.82
CA ASP A 56 13.35 10.08 15.81
C ASP A 56 12.70 10.65 17.08
N VAL A 57 12.62 9.79 18.10
CA VAL A 57 12.00 10.15 19.37
C VAL A 57 12.90 11.09 20.18
N LEU A 58 14.22 11.04 20.00
CA LEU A 58 15.14 11.96 20.69
C LEU A 58 14.98 13.36 20.14
N GLU A 59 14.97 13.51 18.81
CA GLU A 59 14.70 14.80 18.16
C GLU A 59 13.36 15.39 18.62
N HIS A 60 12.34 14.54 18.77
CA HIS A 60 11.03 14.98 19.26
C HIS A 60 11.07 15.48 20.72
N LEU A 61 11.73 14.73 21.61
CA LEU A 61 11.87 15.10 23.03
C LEU A 61 12.71 16.36 23.22
N GLU A 62 13.74 16.56 22.42
CA GLU A 62 14.57 17.76 22.44
C GLU A 62 13.83 19.01 21.94
N ASN A 63 12.94 18.83 20.95
CA ASN A 63 12.19 19.94 20.35
C ASN A 63 10.90 20.31 21.07
N GLY A 64 10.47 19.54 22.08
CA GLY A 64 9.41 19.91 23.03
C GLY A 64 8.04 20.26 22.42
N LYS A 65 7.75 19.80 21.20
CA LYS A 65 6.47 20.06 20.53
C LYS A 65 5.49 18.94 20.85
N ASP A 66 4.30 19.29 21.33
CA ASP A 66 3.21 18.34 21.52
C ASP A 66 2.88 17.64 20.18
N ILE A 67 2.65 16.32 20.25
CA ILE A 67 2.25 15.51 19.10
C ILE A 67 0.82 15.93 18.72
N GLU A 68 0.64 16.64 17.61
CA GLU A 68 -0.67 16.74 16.96
C GLU A 68 -0.92 15.41 16.24
N GLU A 69 -1.88 14.61 16.73
CA GLU A 69 -2.36 13.44 16.00
C GLU A 69 -2.84 13.88 14.59
N PRO A 70 -2.55 13.10 13.54
CA PRO A 70 -3.12 13.39 12.23
C PRO A 70 -4.64 13.36 12.35
N ASP A 71 -5.25 14.51 12.11
CA ASP A 71 -6.69 14.69 12.13
C ASP A 71 -7.34 13.77 11.08
N ALA A 72 -7.93 12.67 11.56
CA ALA A 72 -8.70 11.73 10.74
C ALA A 72 -9.95 12.39 10.12
N SER A 73 -10.26 13.66 10.42
CA SER A 73 -11.36 14.39 9.81
C SER A 73 -11.12 14.79 8.34
N HIS A 74 -9.87 14.77 7.86
CA HIS A 74 -9.54 15.15 6.48
C HIS A 74 -9.54 14.00 5.47
N ALA A 75 -9.92 12.79 5.89
CA ALA A 75 -10.42 11.82 4.93
C ALA A 75 -11.83 12.29 4.51
N GLU A 76 -11.91 13.08 3.44
CA GLU A 76 -13.16 13.42 2.75
C GLU A 76 -14.04 12.17 2.74
N PRO A 77 -15.17 12.15 3.48
CA PRO A 77 -16.00 10.96 3.52
C PRO A 77 -16.61 10.84 2.13
N VAL A 78 -16.10 9.90 1.32
CA VAL A 78 -16.73 9.50 0.07
C VAL A 78 -18.14 9.06 0.43
N ARG A 79 -19.11 9.95 0.22
CA ARG A 79 -20.50 9.68 0.54
C ARG A 79 -21.04 8.79 -0.57
N LEU A 80 -21.07 7.48 -0.33
CA LEU A 80 -21.57 6.47 -1.28
C LEU A 80 -22.93 6.84 -1.92
N LYS A 81 -23.75 7.62 -1.22
CA LYS A 81 -25.05 8.09 -1.72
C LYS A 81 -24.92 9.08 -2.89
N ASP A 82 -23.92 9.96 -2.84
CA ASP A 82 -23.71 10.99 -3.86
C ASP A 82 -23.13 10.36 -5.14
N GLU A 83 -22.23 9.39 -4.99
CA GLU A 83 -21.68 8.61 -6.11
C GLU A 83 -22.74 7.71 -6.75
N ALA A 84 -23.58 7.05 -5.94
CA ALA A 84 -24.70 6.26 -6.45
C ALA A 84 -25.74 7.11 -7.21
N HIS A 85 -25.95 8.36 -6.79
CA HIS A 85 -26.82 9.29 -7.50
C HIS A 85 -26.24 9.68 -8.86
N ALA A 86 -24.96 10.07 -8.89
CA ALA A 86 -24.27 10.45 -10.11
C ALA A 86 -24.24 9.30 -11.15
N MET A 87 -24.01 8.06 -10.69
CA MET A 87 -24.04 6.88 -11.55
C MET A 87 -25.44 6.62 -12.11
N LYS A 88 -26.49 6.82 -11.30
CA LYS A 88 -27.88 6.66 -11.72
C LYS A 88 -28.33 7.72 -12.73
N GLU A 89 -27.91 8.97 -12.54
CA GLU A 89 -28.19 10.05 -13.49
C GLU A 89 -27.46 9.85 -14.82
N SER A 90 -26.20 9.42 -14.76
CA SER A 90 -25.41 9.10 -15.95
C SER A 90 -26.03 7.94 -16.74
N SER A 91 -26.52 6.91 -16.06
CA SER A 91 -27.26 5.80 -16.68
C SER A 91 -28.52 6.27 -17.39
N LYS A 92 -29.34 7.13 -16.74
CA LYS A 92 -30.56 7.69 -17.35
C LYS A 92 -30.27 8.56 -18.57
N ALA A 93 -29.19 9.34 -18.54
CA ALA A 93 -28.79 10.17 -19.67
C ALA A 93 -28.43 9.32 -20.90
N LEU A 94 -27.67 8.23 -20.69
CA LEU A 94 -27.33 7.28 -21.75
C LEU A 94 -28.54 6.52 -22.29
N GLU A 95 -29.50 6.16 -21.43
CA GLU A 95 -30.75 5.53 -21.87
C GLU A 95 -31.60 6.50 -22.71
N THR A 96 -31.62 7.78 -22.35
CA THR A 96 -32.37 8.81 -23.10
C THR A 96 -31.72 9.09 -24.46
N SER A 97 -30.38 9.18 -24.52
CA SER A 97 -29.66 9.35 -25.80
C SER A 97 -29.82 8.13 -26.71
N ARG A 98 -29.75 6.92 -26.16
CA ARG A 98 -29.96 5.67 -26.90
C ARG A 98 -31.40 5.52 -27.42
N GLY A 99 -32.39 6.03 -26.68
CA GLY A 99 -33.78 6.11 -27.15
C GLY A 99 -33.98 7.11 -28.29
N ALA A 100 -33.29 8.25 -28.24
CA ALA A 100 -33.32 9.25 -29.32
C ALA A 100 -32.64 8.74 -30.60
N GLU A 101 -31.54 7.99 -30.48
CA GLU A 101 -30.88 7.32 -31.62
C GLU A 101 -31.76 6.24 -32.25
N ALA A 102 -32.51 5.47 -31.45
CA ALA A 102 -33.42 4.45 -31.95
C ALA A 102 -34.64 5.04 -32.71
N LEU A 103 -35.17 6.17 -32.23
CA LEU A 103 -36.28 6.88 -32.90
C LEU A 103 -35.84 7.54 -34.21
N HIS A 104 -34.58 7.96 -34.33
CA HIS A 104 -34.07 8.53 -35.57
C HIS A 104 -33.98 7.49 -36.69
N GLN A 105 -33.70 6.23 -36.35
CA GLN A 105 -33.50 5.14 -37.31
C GLN A 105 -34.82 4.49 -37.78
N GLU A 106 -35.91 4.62 -37.00
CA GLU A 106 -37.24 4.12 -37.38
C GLU A 106 -37.98 5.05 -38.35
N ASN A 107 -37.65 6.35 -38.36
CA ASN A 107 -38.28 7.36 -39.21
C ASN A 107 -37.63 7.51 -40.61
N GLU A 108 -36.63 6.66 -40.93
CA GLU A 108 -35.91 6.63 -42.22
C GLU A 108 -36.15 5.33 -43.03
N ARG A 109 -37.23 4.57 -42.76
CA ARG A 109 -37.65 3.41 -43.56
C ARG A 109 -38.97 3.63 -44.28
#